data_AF-A0A7C3TJ93-F1
#
_entry.id   AF-A0A7C3TJ93-F1
#
_cell.length_a   1.000
_cell.length_b   1.000
_cell.length_c   1.000
_cell.angle_alpha   90.00
_cell.angle_beta   90.00
_cell.angle_gamma   90.00
#
_symmetry.space_group_name_H-M   'P 1'
#
loop_
_entity.id
_entity.type
_entity.pdbx_description
1 polymer ?
#
loop_
_entity_poly.entity_id
_entity_poly.type
_entity_poly.pdbx_seq_one_letter_code
_entity_poly.pdbx_strand_id
1 'polypeptide(L)' 'MLEFLRRISAKPSKVIVNHGEYKKSENIASTISSIFKVKSIVPDNLETLRLK' A
#
# COMPACT_ATOMS: atom_id res chain seq x y z
N MET A 1 9.01 6.85 3.59
CA MET A 1 8.16 5.74 3.09
C MET A 1 8.24 5.56 1.57
N LEU A 2 8.03 6.60 0.75
CA LEU A 2 8.05 6.47 -0.73
C LEU A 2 9.41 6.02 -1.30
N GLU A 3 10.53 6.51 -0.77
CA GLU A 3 11.87 6.06 -1.18
C GLU A 3 12.14 4.59 -0.85
N PHE A 4 11.46 4.01 0.15
CA PHE A 4 11.56 2.59 0.45
C PHE A 4 10.96 1.77 -0.70
N LEU A 5 9.77 2.13 -1.18
CA LEU A 5 9.14 1.51 -2.34
C LEU A 5 9.96 1.68 -3.62
N ARG A 6 10.65 2.83 -3.76
CA ARG A 6 11.50 3.10 -4.93
C ARG A 6 12.80 2.29 -4.95
N ARG A 7 13.29 1.84 -3.79
CA ARG A 7 14.51 1.04 -3.65
C ARG A 7 14.26 -0.47 -3.68
N ILE A 8 13.00 -0.90 -3.67
CA ILE A 8 12.64 -2.31 -3.81
C ILE A 8 13.02 -2.79 -5.23
N SER A 9 13.85 -3.83 -5.30
CA SER A 9 14.36 -4.38 -6.56
C SER A 9 13.27 -5.10 -7.38
N ALA A 10 12.37 -5.84 -6.71
CA ALA A 10 11.27 -6.55 -7.36
C ALA A 10 9.97 -5.76 -7.24
N LYS A 11 9.38 -5.32 -8.36
CA LYS A 11 8.11 -4.56 -8.34
C LYS A 11 7.03 -5.38 -7.61
N PRO A 12 6.49 -4.90 -6.47
CA PRO A 12 5.48 -5.63 -5.74
C PRO A 12 4.19 -5.72 -6.55
N SER A 13 3.51 -6.86 -6.50
CA SER A 13 2.19 -7.02 -7.16
C SER A 13 1.06 -6.37 -6.35
N LYS A 14 1.23 -6.28 -5.03
CA LYS A 14 0.28 -5.70 -4.08
C LYS A 14 1.04 -5.07 -2.91
N VAL A 15 0.59 -3.92 -2.43
CA VAL A 15 1.14 -3.20 -1.27
C VAL A 15 0.03 -3.03 -0.23
N ILE A 16 0.27 -3.46 1.00
CA ILE A 16 -0.67 -3.31 2.10
C ILE A 16 -0.15 -2.18 2.98
N VAL A 17 -0.94 -1.12 3.12
CA VAL A 17 -0.60 0.03 3.97
C VAL A 17 -1.35 -0.15 5.28
N ASN A 18 -0.59 -0.36 6.35
CA ASN A 18 -1.09 -0.41 7.71
C ASN A 18 -0.43 0.70 8.53
N HIS A 19 -1.01 0.96 9.70
CA HIS A 19 -0.47 1.81 10.76
C HIS A 19 -0.45 3.31 10.44
N GLY A 20 -1.36 4.04 11.09
CA GLY A 20 -1.57 5.47 10.89
C GLY A 20 -3.05 5.80 11.01
N GLU A 21 -3.38 7.09 11.04
CA GLU A 21 -4.77 7.54 10.92
C GLU A 21 -5.32 7.08 9.56
N TYR A 22 -6.55 6.56 9.53
CA TYR A 22 -7.16 5.96 8.33
C TYR A 22 -7.00 6.85 7.07
N LYS A 23 -7.30 8.15 7.22
CA LYS A 23 -7.22 9.14 6.14
C LYS A 23 -5.79 9.32 5.60
N LYS A 24 -4.77 9.20 6.46
CA LYS A 24 -3.36 9.26 6.04
C LYS A 24 -2.96 7.99 5.30
N SER A 25 -3.37 6.83 5.81
CA SER A 25 -3.12 5.54 5.17
C SER A 25 -3.77 5.45 3.79
N GLU A 26 -5.00 5.92 3.64
CA GLU A 26 -5.73 5.98 2.37
C GLU A 26 -5.05 6.91 1.35
N ASN A 27 -4.61 8.08 1.80
CA ASN A 27 -3.91 9.04 0.94
C ASN A 27 -2.55 8.47 0.46
N ILE A 28 -1.82 7.79 1.36
CA ILE A 28 -0.57 7.10 1.02
C ILE A 28 -0.84 5.96 0.03
N ALA A 29 -1.86 5.15 0.26
CA ALA A 29 -2.24 4.08 -0.66
C ALA A 29 -2.58 4.63 -2.05
N SER A 30 -3.38 5.70 -2.14
CA SER A 30 -3.72 6.36 -3.40
C SER A 30 -2.50 6.92 -4.12
N THR A 31 -1.56 7.51 -3.37
CA THR A 31 -0.29 8.02 -3.89
C THR A 31 0.58 6.89 -4.44
N ILE A 32 0.69 5.76 -3.72
CA ILE A 32 1.46 4.59 -4.16
C ILE A 32 0.86 3.97 -5.43
N SER A 33 -0.47 3.85 -5.49
CA SER A 33 -1.18 3.34 -6.67
C SER A 33 -0.90 4.21 -7.89
N SER A 34 -0.95 5.52 -7.74
CA SER A 34 -0.73 6.49 -8.83
C SER A 34 0.71 6.47 -9.33
N ILE A 35 1.70 6.49 -8.43
CA ILE A 35 3.13 6.59 -8.79
C ILE A 35 3.67 5.26 -9.32
N PHE A 36 3.39 4.15 -8.62
CA PHE A 36 4.02 2.86 -8.89
C PHE A 36 3.13 1.95 -9.76
N LYS A 37 1.86 2.31 -9.99
CA LYS A 37 0.86 1.49 -10.69
C LYS A 37 0.78 0.09 -10.08
N VAL A 38 0.75 0.02 -8.75
CA VAL A 38 0.64 -1.22 -7.96
C VAL A 38 -0.65 -1.16 -7.15
N LYS A 39 -1.34 -2.29 -7.00
CA LYS A 39 -2.53 -2.37 -6.14
C LYS A 39 -2.14 -2.09 -4.69
N SER A 40 -2.52 -0.93 -4.17
CA SER A 40 -2.39 -0.58 -2.76
C SER A 40 -3.73 -0.78 -2.06
N ILE A 41 -3.70 -1.33 -0.85
CA ILE A 41 -4.89 -1.59 -0.04
C ILE A 41 -4.66 -1.17 1.40
N VAL A 42 -5.70 -0.63 2.02
CA VAL A 42 -5.75 -0.29 3.44
C VAL A 42 -6.86 -1.16 4.05
N PRO A 43 -6.51 -2.28 4.70
CA PRO A 43 -7.50 -3.13 5.32
C PRO A 43 -8.08 -2.47 6.57
N ASP A 44 -9.37 -2.70 6.78
CA ASP A 44 -10.02 -2.44 8.05
C ASP A 44 -9.64 -3.48 9.12
N ASN A 45 -9.82 -3.11 10.38
CA ASN A 45 -9.64 -4.05 11.48
C ASN A 45 -10.59 -5.24 11.30
N LEU A 46 -10.05 -6.46 11.44
CA LEU A 46 -10.75 -7.74 11.20
C LEU A 46 -11.05 -8.06 9.72
N GLU A 47 -10.54 -7.27 8.77
CA GLU A 47 -10.59 -7.64 7.36
C GLU A 47 -9.56 -8.75 7.04
N THR A 48 -9.97 -9.75 6.25
CA THR A 48 -9.08 -10.81 5.78
C THR A 48 -8.78 -10.64 4.29
N LEU A 49 -7.50 -10.47 3.97
CA LEU A 49 -7.03 -10.32 2.59
C LEU A 49 -6.42 -11.62 2.06
N ARG A 50 -6.97 -12.13 0.95
CA ARG A 50 -6.37 -13.27 0.25
C ARG A 50 -5.17 -12.82 -0.58
N LEU A 51 -3.99 -13.36 -0.27
CA LEU A 51 -2.79 -13.26 -1.07
C LEU A 51 -2.72 -14.51 -1.95
N LYS A 52 -2.80 -14.34 -3.27
CA LYS A 52 -2.65 -15.39 -4.28
C LYS A 52 -1.52 -14.96 -5.20
#